data_AF-A0A6I2YPL4-F1
#
_entry.id   AF-A0A6I2YPL4-F1
#
_cell.length_a   1.000
_cell.length_b   1.000
_cell.length_c   1.000
_cell.angle_alpha   90.00
_cell.angle_beta   90.00
_cell.angle_gamma   90.00
#
_symmetry.space_group_name_H-M   'P 1'
#
loop_
_entity.id
_entity.type
_entity.pdbx_description
1 polymer ?
#
loop_
_entity_poly.entity_id
_entity_poly.type
_entity_poly.pdbx_seq_one_letter_code
_entity_poly.pdbx_strand_id
1 'polypeptide(L)'
;MMSDMASMPMSMPMPLPFTWGRIATFDVSWMTTVLLLLVLLLYLFGVRRYRTCTPGSSWSRKRTLSFVAGIICVFLATQSVIGVYDMTLFTDHMIQHLLLVMIAAALFAMAAPLELACTTLPGAAGRGFNRAVDSKVGEFLGYPAVGFILYAIFIPLTHLTSLFNLMLSQMWVHHLEQFAFVMIGYLFWRPVVAIEPSRHPLSPGLRMIYLALAVPVDTFTGLALVMSDHELFSTYSSMHRTWGPSLLTDLKTGGAVMWIGGDFLMLLAIFPIAFFWMRDEDSKIDDLDARLDAERLAAGLPFTRHEMHPHD
;
A
#
# COMPACT_ATOMS: atom_id res chain seq x y z
N MET A 1 3.32 39.81 -2.87
CA MET A 1 2.31 38.88 -3.45
C MET A 1 2.56 37.39 -3.13
N MET A 2 3.63 37.03 -2.41
CA MET A 2 3.89 35.66 -1.90
C MET A 2 3.84 35.58 -0.35
N SER A 3 3.26 36.59 0.31
CA SER A 3 3.15 36.67 1.78
C SER A 3 1.72 36.40 2.29
N ASP A 4 0.72 36.34 1.40
CA ASP A 4 -0.70 36.29 1.77
C ASP A 4 -1.32 34.89 1.68
N MET A 5 -0.53 33.85 1.39
CA MET A 5 -1.01 32.46 1.39
C MET A 5 -0.80 31.73 2.73
N ALA A 6 -0.11 32.36 3.69
CA ALA A 6 0.18 31.76 5.00
C ALA A 6 -0.86 32.08 6.09
N SER A 7 -1.92 32.81 5.75
CA SER A 7 -2.87 33.38 6.73
C SER A 7 -4.35 33.09 6.43
N MET A 8 -4.67 32.07 5.65
CA MET A 8 -6.05 31.57 5.63
C MET A 8 -6.30 30.76 6.91
N PRO A 9 -7.15 31.23 7.84
CA PRO A 9 -7.62 30.36 8.91
C PRO A 9 -8.50 29.30 8.24
N MET A 10 -7.94 28.14 7.90
CA MET A 10 -8.75 26.99 7.48
C MET A 10 -9.36 26.35 8.72
N SER A 11 -10.30 27.06 9.33
CA SER A 11 -11.34 26.42 10.11
C SER A 11 -12.27 25.73 9.11
N MET A 12 -11.89 24.54 8.64
CA MET A 12 -12.90 23.64 8.09
C MET A 12 -13.98 23.51 9.16
N PRO A 13 -15.23 23.88 8.87
CA PRO A 13 -16.29 23.77 9.86
C PRO A 13 -16.35 22.31 10.31
N MET A 14 -16.31 22.07 11.62
CA MET A 14 -16.39 20.74 12.19
C MET A 14 -17.58 20.00 11.56
N PRO A 15 -17.38 18.78 11.04
CA PRO A 15 -18.46 18.02 10.43
C PRO A 15 -19.55 17.78 11.47
N LEU A 16 -20.80 17.75 11.00
CA LEU A 16 -21.94 17.46 11.85
C LEU A 16 -21.77 16.08 12.51
N PRO A 17 -22.38 15.84 13.69
CA PRO A 17 -22.25 14.56 14.37
C PRO A 17 -22.56 13.37 13.46
N PHE A 18 -21.73 12.32 13.55
CA PHE A 18 -21.98 11.08 12.83
C PHE A 18 -23.34 10.50 13.22
N THR A 19 -24.11 10.09 12.20
CA THR A 19 -25.35 9.34 12.35
C THR A 19 -25.41 8.31 11.25
N TRP A 20 -26.11 7.19 11.45
CA TRP A 20 -26.26 6.15 10.41
C TRP A 20 -26.85 6.69 9.10
N GLY A 21 -27.69 7.74 9.16
CA GLY A 21 -28.19 8.43 7.97
C GLY A 21 -27.14 9.20 7.17
N ARG A 22 -25.93 9.39 7.72
CA ARG A 22 -24.80 10.11 7.11
C ARG A 22 -23.69 9.18 6.62
N ILE A 23 -23.89 7.86 6.62
CA ILE A 23 -22.89 6.91 6.10
C ILE A 23 -22.54 7.15 4.61
N ALA A 24 -23.48 7.72 3.85
CA ALA A 24 -23.31 8.11 2.45
C ALA A 24 -22.91 9.59 2.29
N THR A 25 -22.32 10.22 3.32
CA THR A 25 -21.80 11.59 3.20
C THR A 25 -20.49 11.56 2.42
N PHE A 26 -20.36 12.48 1.47
CA PHE A 26 -19.14 12.69 0.70
C PHE A 26 -18.78 14.17 0.71
N ASP A 27 -17.49 14.47 0.84
CA ASP A 27 -16.93 15.79 0.56
C ASP A 27 -16.00 15.69 -0.65
N VAL A 28 -16.58 15.97 -1.82
CA VAL A 28 -15.90 15.78 -3.10
C VAL A 28 -15.11 17.04 -3.45
N SER A 29 -13.85 17.03 -3.07
CA SER A 29 -12.85 17.99 -3.52
C SER A 29 -12.61 17.83 -5.02
N TRP A 30 -12.87 18.91 -5.76
CA TRP A 30 -12.62 18.96 -7.20
C TRP A 30 -11.14 18.70 -7.51
N MET A 31 -10.22 19.20 -6.67
CA MET A 31 -8.78 19.06 -6.87
C MET A 31 -8.36 17.59 -6.77
N THR A 32 -8.74 16.91 -5.69
CA THR A 32 -8.45 15.49 -5.48
C THR A 32 -9.07 14.64 -6.58
N THR A 33 -10.32 14.93 -6.94
CA THR A 33 -11.04 14.22 -8.01
C THR A 33 -10.36 14.37 -9.36
N VAL A 34 -9.96 15.59 -9.73
CA VAL A 34 -9.25 15.85 -11.00
C VAL A 34 -7.90 15.13 -11.02
N LEU A 35 -7.15 15.11 -9.91
CA LEU A 35 -5.88 14.38 -9.83
C LEU A 35 -6.07 12.86 -9.98
N LEU A 36 -7.05 12.28 -9.29
CA LEU A 36 -7.36 10.86 -9.41
C LEU A 36 -7.80 10.48 -10.83
N LEU A 37 -8.64 11.30 -11.45
CA LEU A 37 -9.06 11.10 -12.84
C LEU A 37 -7.89 11.23 -13.81
N LEU A 38 -7.00 12.22 -13.62
CA LEU A 38 -5.81 12.38 -14.43
C LEU A 38 -4.90 11.14 -14.35
N VAL A 39 -4.60 10.66 -13.14
CA VAL A 39 -3.79 9.46 -12.92
C VAL A 39 -4.44 8.23 -13.55
N LEU A 40 -5.76 8.08 -13.42
CA LEU A 40 -6.53 7.01 -14.06
C LEU A 40 -6.45 7.08 -15.59
N LEU A 41 -6.67 8.25 -16.18
CA LEU A 41 -6.61 8.45 -17.63
C LEU A 41 -5.22 8.20 -18.18
N LEU A 42 -4.17 8.62 -17.47
CA LEU A 42 -2.78 8.33 -17.83
C LEU A 42 -2.48 6.83 -17.83
N TYR A 43 -2.93 6.09 -16.80
CA TYR A 43 -2.77 4.64 -16.75
C TYR A 43 -3.51 3.96 -17.90
N LEU A 44 -4.79 4.29 -18.13
CA LEU A 44 -5.59 3.71 -19.22
C LEU A 44 -5.04 4.06 -20.61
N PHE A 45 -4.47 5.27 -20.77
CA PHE A 45 -3.73 5.64 -21.97
C PHE A 45 -2.50 4.75 -22.16
N GLY A 46 -1.72 4.50 -21.10
CA GLY A 46 -0.63 3.53 -21.10
C GLY A 46 -1.10 2.14 -21.53
N VAL A 47 -2.20 1.62 -20.96
CA VAL A 47 -2.76 0.31 -21.31
C VAL A 47 -3.14 0.22 -22.79
N ARG A 48 -3.75 1.26 -23.35
CA ARG A 48 -4.07 1.32 -24.79
C ARG A 48 -2.80 1.31 -25.65
N ARG A 49 -1.80 2.09 -25.24
CA ARG A 49 -0.53 2.23 -25.96
C ARG A 49 0.33 0.96 -25.87
N TYR A 50 0.26 0.21 -24.77
CA TYR A 50 0.97 -1.06 -24.60
C TYR A 50 0.72 -2.03 -25.76
N ARG A 51 -0.52 -2.13 -26.24
CA ARG A 51 -0.85 -2.98 -27.40
C ARG A 51 -0.11 -2.60 -28.68
N THR A 52 0.19 -1.32 -28.86
CA THR A 52 0.94 -0.82 -30.02
C THR A 52 2.45 -0.95 -29.83
N CYS A 53 2.94 -0.86 -28.59
CA CYS A 53 4.37 -0.95 -28.26
C CYS A 53 4.87 -2.40 -28.17
N THR A 54 3.99 -3.35 -27.87
CA THR A 54 4.35 -4.77 -27.70
C THR A 54 3.41 -5.65 -28.53
N PRO A 55 3.57 -5.70 -29.87
CA PRO A 55 2.76 -6.54 -30.74
C PRO A 55 2.82 -8.01 -30.31
N GLY A 56 1.66 -8.67 -30.24
CA GLY A 56 1.54 -10.07 -29.80
C GLY A 56 1.45 -10.28 -28.29
N SER A 57 1.62 -9.22 -27.47
CA SER A 57 1.38 -9.25 -26.02
C SER A 57 0.18 -8.39 -25.65
N SER A 58 -0.59 -8.82 -24.64
CA SER A 58 -1.71 -8.04 -24.11
C SER A 58 -1.50 -7.68 -22.65
N TRP A 59 -1.81 -6.45 -22.28
CA TRP A 59 -1.81 -6.04 -20.88
C TRP A 59 -2.90 -6.79 -20.11
N SER A 60 -2.54 -7.35 -18.95
CA SER A 60 -3.46 -8.13 -18.13
C SER A 60 -4.66 -7.30 -17.66
N ARG A 61 -5.88 -7.84 -17.85
CA ARG A 61 -7.10 -7.22 -17.33
C ARG A 61 -7.06 -7.11 -15.81
N LYS A 62 -6.50 -8.11 -15.12
CA LYS A 62 -6.35 -8.10 -13.64
C LYS A 62 -5.55 -6.89 -13.17
N ARG A 63 -4.41 -6.57 -13.81
CA ARG A 63 -3.60 -5.37 -13.52
C ARG A 63 -4.42 -4.08 -13.66
N THR A 64 -5.25 -3.99 -14.71
CA THR A 64 -6.12 -2.82 -14.93
C THR A 64 -7.23 -2.72 -13.88
N LEU A 65 -7.87 -3.84 -13.53
CA LEU A 65 -8.90 -3.87 -12.49
C LEU A 65 -8.30 -3.48 -11.12
N SER A 66 -7.11 -3.97 -10.78
CA SER A 66 -6.38 -3.58 -9.57
C SER A 66 -6.12 -2.08 -9.54
N PHE A 67 -5.69 -1.48 -10.65
CA PHE A 67 -5.46 -0.03 -10.71
C PHE A 67 -6.73 0.77 -10.45
N VAL A 68 -7.82 0.42 -11.12
CA VAL A 68 -9.13 1.08 -10.96
C VAL A 68 -9.63 0.92 -9.52
N ALA A 69 -9.52 -0.28 -8.95
CA ALA A 69 -9.87 -0.53 -7.56
C ALA A 69 -9.02 0.30 -6.59
N GLY A 70 -7.72 0.47 -6.87
CA GLY A 70 -6.82 1.35 -6.10
C GLY A 70 -7.29 2.81 -6.13
N ILE A 71 -7.65 3.33 -7.31
CA ILE A 71 -8.20 4.69 -7.45
C ILE A 71 -9.52 4.85 -6.67
N ILE A 72 -10.42 3.88 -6.77
CA ILE A 72 -11.68 3.88 -6.01
C ILE A 72 -11.40 3.84 -4.51
N CYS A 73 -10.43 3.04 -4.06
CA CYS A 73 -10.04 2.95 -2.66
C CYS A 73 -9.51 4.30 -2.14
N VAL A 74 -8.62 4.97 -2.88
CA VAL A 74 -8.15 6.33 -2.51
C VAL A 74 -9.29 7.33 -2.48
N PHE A 75 -10.20 7.29 -3.46
CA PHE A 75 -11.38 8.16 -3.48
C PHE A 75 -12.27 7.94 -2.24
N LEU A 76 -12.57 6.69 -1.91
CA LEU A 76 -13.38 6.37 -0.73
C LEU A 76 -12.66 6.78 0.56
N ALA A 77 -11.36 6.50 0.68
CA ALA A 77 -10.57 6.86 1.85
C ALA A 77 -10.59 8.38 2.10
N THR A 78 -10.43 9.19 1.04
CA THR A 78 -10.21 10.64 1.16
C THR A 78 -11.46 11.50 0.96
N GLN A 79 -12.53 10.98 0.38
CA GLN A 79 -13.71 11.79 -0.02
C GLN A 79 -15.05 11.24 0.52
N SER A 80 -15.08 10.01 1.06
CA SER A 80 -16.29 9.47 1.70
C SER A 80 -16.39 9.93 3.16
N VAL A 81 -17.33 9.35 3.90
CA VAL A 81 -17.49 9.54 5.35
C VAL A 81 -16.17 9.47 6.11
N ILE A 82 -15.25 8.59 5.69
CA ILE A 82 -13.92 8.45 6.29
C ILE A 82 -13.12 9.76 6.16
N GLY A 83 -12.93 10.27 4.94
CA GLY A 83 -12.21 11.52 4.71
C GLY A 83 -12.95 12.79 5.15
N VAL A 84 -14.26 12.70 5.43
CA VAL A 84 -15.02 13.80 6.04
C VAL A 84 -14.67 13.95 7.52
N TYR A 85 -14.41 12.83 8.19
CA TYR A 85 -14.22 12.79 9.64
C TYR A 85 -12.78 12.56 10.09
N ASP A 86 -11.86 12.19 9.19
CA ASP A 86 -10.45 11.89 9.50
C ASP A 86 -9.73 12.99 10.29
N MET A 87 -9.99 14.26 9.99
CA MET A 87 -9.39 15.40 10.69
C MET A 87 -10.06 15.71 12.04
N THR A 88 -11.09 14.96 12.42
CA THR A 88 -11.87 15.17 13.66
C THR A 88 -11.97 13.94 14.56
N LEU A 89 -11.82 12.75 13.98
CA LEU A 89 -11.81 11.47 14.65
C LEU A 89 -10.50 10.76 14.31
N PHE A 90 -9.70 10.49 15.33
CA PHE A 90 -8.46 9.74 15.18
C PHE A 90 -8.73 8.33 14.64
N THR A 91 -9.84 7.71 15.03
CA THR A 91 -10.27 6.41 14.49
C THR A 91 -10.45 6.45 12.97
N ASP A 92 -11.09 7.49 12.43
CA ASP A 92 -11.36 7.59 10.99
C ASP A 92 -10.07 7.91 10.22
N HIS A 93 -9.18 8.71 10.82
CA HIS A 93 -7.81 8.87 10.33
C HIS A 93 -7.08 7.52 10.26
N MET A 94 -7.25 6.64 11.25
CA MET A 94 -6.63 5.30 11.22
C MET A 94 -7.17 4.42 10.10
N ILE A 95 -8.48 4.45 9.90
CA ILE A 95 -9.11 3.71 8.81
C ILE A 95 -8.60 4.25 7.46
N GLN A 96 -8.53 5.58 7.30
CA GLN A 96 -8.00 6.22 6.11
C GLN A 96 -6.57 5.76 5.81
N HIS A 97 -5.66 5.81 6.80
CA HIS A 97 -4.27 5.41 6.56
C HIS A 97 -4.19 3.94 6.14
N LEU A 98 -4.97 3.02 6.74
CA LEU A 98 -4.94 1.60 6.40
C LEU A 98 -5.44 1.38 4.98
N LEU A 99 -6.51 2.06 4.58
CA LEU A 99 -6.99 2.03 3.20
C LEU A 99 -5.91 2.48 2.21
N LEU A 100 -5.17 3.55 2.52
CA LEU A 100 -4.13 4.09 1.64
C LEU A 100 -2.88 3.20 1.57
N VAL A 101 -2.31 2.84 2.72
CA VAL A 101 -1.00 2.15 2.80
C VAL A 101 -1.10 0.64 2.64
N MET A 102 -2.22 0.02 3.03
CA MET A 102 -2.39 -1.45 2.98
C MET A 102 -3.19 -1.90 1.77
N ILE A 103 -4.25 -1.17 1.40
CA ILE A 103 -5.17 -1.61 0.35
C ILE A 103 -4.84 -0.95 -1.00
N ALA A 104 -4.91 0.38 -1.08
CA ALA A 104 -4.68 1.11 -2.32
C ALA A 104 -3.27 0.89 -2.86
N ALA A 105 -2.26 1.00 -1.99
CA ALA A 105 -0.87 0.73 -2.33
C ALA A 105 -0.63 -0.70 -2.86
N ALA A 106 -1.20 -1.74 -2.22
CA ALA A 106 -1.10 -3.11 -2.69
C ALA A 106 -1.79 -3.30 -4.05
N LEU A 107 -2.95 -2.67 -4.25
CA LEU A 107 -3.66 -2.61 -5.53
C LEU A 107 -2.84 -1.93 -6.62
N PHE A 108 -2.13 -0.85 -6.31
CA PHE A 108 -1.21 -0.20 -7.25
C PHE A 108 0.02 -1.06 -7.53
N ALA A 109 0.60 -1.73 -6.54
CA ALA A 109 1.68 -2.69 -6.78
C ALA A 109 1.23 -3.85 -7.70
N MET A 110 0.00 -4.34 -7.52
CA MET A 110 -0.59 -5.35 -8.41
C MET A 110 -0.87 -4.86 -9.83
N ALA A 111 -1.05 -3.55 -10.01
CA ALA A 111 -1.33 -2.95 -11.30
C ALA A 111 -0.09 -2.75 -12.19
N ALA A 112 1.11 -2.94 -11.66
CA ALA A 112 2.39 -2.75 -12.34
C ALA A 112 2.54 -1.40 -13.10
N PRO A 113 2.23 -0.25 -12.47
CA PRO A 113 2.26 1.05 -13.14
C PRO A 113 3.66 1.46 -13.62
N LEU A 114 4.73 1.07 -12.93
CA LEU A 114 6.09 1.40 -13.33
C LEU A 114 6.49 0.64 -14.60
N GLU A 115 6.19 -0.65 -14.67
CA GLU A 115 6.41 -1.48 -15.87
C GLU A 115 5.66 -0.89 -17.08
N LEU A 116 4.40 -0.49 -16.87
CA LEU A 116 3.58 0.13 -17.91
C LEU A 116 4.19 1.44 -18.39
N ALA A 117 4.62 2.30 -17.46
CA ALA A 117 5.22 3.59 -17.78
C ALA A 117 6.55 3.43 -18.55
N CYS A 118 7.44 2.54 -18.09
CA CYS A 118 8.72 2.26 -18.75
C CYS A 118 8.54 1.74 -20.19
N THR A 119 7.48 0.99 -20.44
CA THR A 119 7.19 0.38 -21.74
C THR A 119 6.49 1.36 -22.69
N THR A 120 5.64 2.24 -22.17
CA THR A 120 4.68 2.97 -23.01
C THR A 120 4.98 4.46 -23.17
N LEU A 121 5.76 5.09 -22.28
CA LEU A 121 6.03 6.52 -22.40
C LEU A 121 6.81 6.87 -23.68
N PRO A 122 6.36 7.85 -24.49
CA PRO A 122 6.98 8.18 -25.77
C PRO A 122 8.22 9.07 -25.64
N GLY A 123 9.11 8.95 -26.64
CA GLY A 123 10.11 9.97 -26.97
C GLY A 123 11.03 10.36 -25.80
N ALA A 124 11.18 11.67 -25.58
CA ALA A 124 12.03 12.20 -24.52
C ALA A 124 11.50 11.89 -23.11
N ALA A 125 10.17 11.84 -22.93
CA ALA A 125 9.54 11.52 -21.65
C ALA A 125 9.87 10.09 -21.23
N GLY A 126 9.73 9.11 -22.13
CA GLY A 126 10.09 7.71 -21.85
C GLY A 126 11.58 7.53 -21.55
N ARG A 127 12.46 8.19 -22.31
CA ARG A 127 13.91 8.16 -22.03
C ARG A 127 14.26 8.78 -20.68
N GLY A 128 13.62 9.90 -20.33
CA GLY A 128 13.82 10.56 -19.04
C GLY A 128 13.34 9.70 -17.87
N PHE A 129 12.15 9.10 -18.02
CA PHE A 129 11.59 8.21 -17.02
C PHE A 129 12.45 6.96 -16.79
N ASN A 130 12.82 6.26 -17.86
CA ASN A 130 13.70 5.08 -17.76
C ASN A 130 15.05 5.46 -17.14
N ARG A 131 15.63 6.61 -17.51
CA ARG A 131 16.85 7.11 -16.86
C ARG A 131 16.68 7.39 -15.38
N ALA A 132 15.51 7.89 -14.95
CA ALA A 132 15.22 8.12 -13.53
C ALA A 132 15.09 6.78 -12.78
N VAL A 133 14.40 5.80 -13.36
CA VAL A 133 14.26 4.45 -12.81
C VAL A 133 15.62 3.73 -12.74
N ASP A 134 16.45 3.86 -13.77
CA ASP A 134 17.79 3.27 -13.85
C ASP A 134 18.88 4.08 -13.13
N SER A 135 18.52 5.23 -12.54
CA SER A 135 19.46 6.04 -11.77
C SER A 135 19.80 5.39 -10.43
N LYS A 136 20.87 5.85 -9.78
CA LYS A 136 21.22 5.40 -8.41
C LYS A 136 20.09 5.63 -7.40
N VAL A 137 19.28 6.68 -7.59
CA VAL A 137 18.13 6.98 -6.73
C VAL A 137 16.99 5.99 -7.01
N GLY A 138 16.71 5.70 -8.28
CA GLY A 138 15.69 4.71 -8.67
C GLY A 138 16.07 3.30 -8.19
N GLU A 139 17.35 2.93 -8.31
CA GLU A 139 17.91 1.70 -7.77
C GLU A 139 17.81 1.65 -6.24
N PHE A 140 18.20 2.73 -5.54
CA PHE A 140 18.04 2.86 -4.08
C PHE A 140 16.59 2.65 -3.64
N LEU A 141 15.63 3.34 -4.26
CA LEU A 141 14.20 3.18 -3.98
C LEU A 141 13.64 1.80 -4.38
N GLY A 142 14.36 1.08 -5.26
CA GLY A 142 14.02 -0.28 -5.68
C GLY A 142 14.43 -1.36 -4.67
N TYR A 143 15.29 -1.05 -3.68
CA TYR A 143 15.66 -2.03 -2.65
C TYR A 143 14.48 -2.31 -1.72
N PRO A 144 14.13 -3.58 -1.47
CA PRO A 144 13.03 -3.94 -0.56
C PRO A 144 13.19 -3.35 0.84
N ALA A 145 14.44 -3.28 1.34
CA ALA A 145 14.76 -2.71 2.64
C ALA A 145 14.41 -1.21 2.73
N VAL A 146 14.48 -0.45 1.63
CA VAL A 146 14.12 0.97 1.65
C VAL A 146 12.61 1.14 1.82
N GLY A 147 11.79 0.38 1.08
CA GLY A 147 10.34 0.37 1.30
C GLY A 147 9.96 -0.04 2.73
N PHE A 148 10.66 -1.03 3.28
CA PHE A 148 10.43 -1.49 4.65
C PHE A 148 10.81 -0.43 5.69
N ILE A 149 12.00 0.15 5.58
CA ILE A 149 12.49 1.15 6.53
C ILE A 149 11.64 2.41 6.47
N LEU A 150 11.24 2.85 5.27
CA LEU A 150 10.31 3.97 5.11
C LEU A 150 8.98 3.67 5.81
N TYR A 151 8.41 2.48 5.63
CA TYR A 151 7.20 2.05 6.34
C TYR A 151 7.42 2.07 7.87
N ALA A 152 8.45 1.36 8.34
CA ALA A 152 8.76 1.17 9.75
C ALA A 152 9.07 2.48 10.50
N ILE A 153 9.60 3.50 9.82
CA ILE A 153 9.85 4.82 10.40
C ILE A 153 8.63 5.72 10.28
N PHE A 154 8.01 5.78 9.10
CA PHE A 154 6.93 6.73 8.82
C PHE A 154 5.74 6.50 9.73
N ILE A 155 5.38 5.23 9.96
CA ILE A 155 4.24 4.83 10.79
C ILE A 155 4.34 5.39 12.22
N PRO A 156 5.35 5.06 13.05
CA PRO A 156 5.46 5.63 14.39
C PRO A 156 5.73 7.14 14.37
N LEU A 157 6.42 7.65 13.35
CA LEU A 157 6.70 9.09 13.23
C LEU A 157 5.42 9.90 13.09
N THR A 158 4.48 9.48 12.24
CA THR A 158 3.22 10.22 12.03
C THR A 158 2.22 10.01 13.18
N HIS A 159 2.33 8.93 13.95
CA HIS A 159 1.32 8.53 14.94
C HIS A 159 1.73 8.70 16.40
N LEU A 160 3.01 8.86 16.72
CA LEU A 160 3.48 8.98 18.11
C LEU A 160 4.17 10.32 18.38
N THR A 161 4.25 11.21 17.39
CA THR A 161 4.95 12.49 17.51
C THR A 161 4.04 13.67 17.23
N SER A 162 4.54 14.87 17.54
CA SER A 162 3.85 16.13 17.26
C SER A 162 3.68 16.43 15.77
N LEU A 163 4.26 15.63 14.87
CA LEU A 163 3.99 15.70 13.43
C LEU A 163 2.49 15.60 13.15
N PHE A 164 1.76 14.80 13.94
CA PHE A 164 0.31 14.70 13.83
C PHE A 164 -0.43 16.02 14.07
N ASN A 165 -0.01 16.80 15.08
CA ASN A 165 -0.58 18.13 15.31
C ASN A 165 -0.34 19.08 14.13
N LEU A 166 0.79 18.93 13.43
CA LEU A 166 1.09 19.68 12.22
C LEU A 166 0.17 19.26 11.06
N MET A 167 -0.08 17.97 10.91
CA MET A 167 -1.00 17.43 9.89
C MET A 167 -2.42 17.97 10.12
N LEU A 168 -2.91 17.94 11.36
CA LEU A 168 -4.22 18.49 11.73
C LEU A 168 -4.35 20.01 11.54
N SER A 169 -3.26 20.77 11.73
CA SER A 169 -3.29 22.24 11.64
C SER A 169 -3.02 22.78 10.24
N GLN A 170 -2.41 21.98 9.36
CA GLN A 170 -2.00 22.39 8.03
C GLN A 170 -2.49 21.40 6.97
N MET A 171 -3.55 21.77 6.25
CA MET A 171 -4.19 20.92 5.22
C MET A 171 -3.21 20.37 4.17
N TRP A 172 -2.23 21.17 3.76
CA TRP A 172 -1.24 20.71 2.76
C TRP A 172 -0.31 19.63 3.31
N VAL A 173 -0.04 19.63 4.62
CA VAL A 173 0.76 18.59 5.30
C VAL A 173 -0.06 17.30 5.38
N HIS A 174 -1.35 17.40 5.68
CA HIS A 174 -2.27 16.27 5.65
C HIS A 174 -2.39 15.64 4.25
N HIS A 175 -2.53 16.45 3.19
CA HIS A 175 -2.50 15.91 1.81
C HIS A 175 -1.14 15.27 1.46
N LEU A 176 -0.03 15.85 1.94
CA LEU A 176 1.30 15.30 1.75
C LEU A 176 1.45 13.94 2.46
N GLU A 177 0.90 13.82 3.65
CA GLU A 177 0.84 12.56 4.40
C GLU A 177 0.04 11.50 3.64
N GLN A 178 -1.18 11.82 3.18
CA GLN A 178 -2.00 10.90 2.38
C GLN A 178 -1.25 10.40 1.15
N PHE A 179 -0.57 11.31 0.44
CA PHE A 179 0.27 10.95 -0.70
C PHE A 179 1.45 10.05 -0.26
N ALA A 180 2.12 10.39 0.83
CA ALA A 180 3.23 9.62 1.37
C ALA A 180 2.81 8.20 1.77
N PHE A 181 1.62 7.99 2.37
CA PHE A 181 1.10 6.65 2.66
C PHE A 181 0.95 5.80 1.39
N VAL A 182 0.40 6.37 0.31
CA VAL A 182 0.26 5.64 -0.96
C VAL A 182 1.63 5.33 -1.56
N MET A 183 2.58 6.27 -1.53
CA MET A 183 3.91 6.10 -2.12
C MET A 183 4.79 5.12 -1.32
N ILE A 184 4.87 5.29 0.00
CA ILE A 184 5.62 4.40 0.89
C ILE A 184 4.99 3.00 0.86
N GLY A 185 3.65 2.92 0.93
CA GLY A 185 2.94 1.66 0.78
C GLY A 185 3.25 1.00 -0.57
N TYR A 186 3.25 1.75 -1.67
CA TYR A 186 3.60 1.19 -2.98
C TYR A 186 5.02 0.62 -2.96
N LEU A 187 6.01 1.35 -2.43
CA LEU A 187 7.39 0.86 -2.30
C LEU A 187 7.48 -0.40 -1.41
N PHE A 188 6.69 -0.47 -0.33
CA PHE A 188 6.61 -1.61 0.57
C PHE A 188 5.99 -2.85 -0.10
N TRP A 189 4.88 -2.69 -0.81
CA TRP A 189 4.14 -3.80 -1.43
C TRP A 189 4.75 -4.31 -2.73
N ARG A 190 5.51 -3.48 -3.46
CA ARG A 190 6.19 -3.88 -4.72
C ARG A 190 7.03 -5.16 -4.60
N PRO A 191 7.99 -5.30 -3.67
CA PRO A 191 8.78 -6.51 -3.54
C PRO A 191 7.98 -7.72 -3.05
N VAL A 192 6.87 -7.49 -2.35
CA VAL A 192 5.96 -8.53 -1.85
C VAL A 192 5.10 -9.10 -2.98
N VAL A 193 4.48 -8.22 -3.76
CA VAL A 193 3.64 -8.60 -4.92
C VAL A 193 4.50 -9.14 -6.07
N ALA A 194 5.67 -8.53 -6.30
CA ALA A 194 6.68 -8.92 -7.28
C ALA A 194 6.16 -9.19 -8.70
N ILE A 195 5.18 -8.40 -9.13
CA ILE A 195 4.68 -8.42 -10.52
C ILE A 195 5.57 -7.57 -11.43
N GLU A 196 6.09 -6.45 -10.92
CA GLU A 196 7.02 -5.59 -11.65
C GLU A 196 8.45 -6.17 -11.62
N PRO A 197 9.21 -6.05 -12.72
CA PRO A 197 10.63 -6.40 -12.71
C PRO A 197 11.39 -5.61 -11.63
N SER A 198 12.17 -6.32 -10.82
CA SER A 198 13.03 -5.74 -9.78
C SER A 198 14.45 -6.28 -9.94
N ARG A 199 15.45 -5.41 -9.69
CA ARG A 199 16.87 -5.79 -9.62
C ARG A 199 17.19 -6.58 -8.35
N HIS A 200 16.34 -6.46 -7.32
CA HIS A 200 16.50 -7.11 -6.02
C HIS A 200 15.22 -7.90 -5.66
N PRO A 201 14.89 -8.96 -6.43
CA PRO A 201 13.69 -9.74 -6.17
C PRO A 201 13.82 -10.50 -4.85
N LEU A 202 12.74 -10.52 -4.07
CA LEU A 202 12.64 -11.38 -2.89
C LEU A 202 12.16 -12.77 -3.29
N SER A 203 12.81 -13.81 -2.77
CA SER A 203 12.29 -15.17 -2.83
C SER A 203 10.95 -15.25 -2.07
N PRO A 204 10.06 -16.19 -2.39
CA PRO A 204 8.75 -16.28 -1.73
C PRO A 204 8.84 -16.37 -0.20
N GLY A 205 9.78 -17.18 0.33
CA GLY A 205 10.06 -17.25 1.77
C GLY A 205 10.49 -15.91 2.37
N LEU A 206 11.36 -15.15 1.69
CA LEU A 206 11.76 -13.82 2.14
C LEU A 206 10.63 -12.81 2.11
N ARG A 207 9.64 -12.94 1.20
CA ARG A 207 8.45 -12.06 1.20
C ARG A 207 7.56 -12.29 2.42
N MET A 208 7.42 -13.54 2.85
CA MET A 208 6.68 -13.87 4.07
C MET A 208 7.40 -13.32 5.31
N ILE A 209 8.72 -13.51 5.40
CA ILE A 209 9.54 -12.92 6.48
C ILE A 209 9.45 -11.39 6.46
N TYR A 210 9.51 -10.79 5.28
CA TYR A 210 9.37 -9.34 5.10
C TYR A 210 8.05 -8.81 5.67
N LEU A 211 6.92 -9.44 5.35
CA LEU A 211 5.62 -9.09 5.91
C LEU A 211 5.55 -9.36 7.41
N ALA A 212 6.03 -10.52 7.87
CA ALA A 212 6.02 -10.89 9.28
C ALA A 212 6.85 -9.92 10.15
N LEU A 213 7.95 -9.38 9.62
CA LEU A 213 8.77 -8.37 10.30
C LEU A 213 8.10 -6.98 10.32
N ALA A 214 7.14 -6.73 9.43
CA ALA A 214 6.40 -5.47 9.41
C ALA A 214 5.27 -5.43 10.45
N VAL A 215 4.68 -6.59 10.78
CA VAL A 215 3.60 -6.72 11.79
C VAL A 215 3.93 -6.02 13.12
N PRO A 216 5.12 -6.22 13.73
CA PRO A 216 5.48 -5.51 14.97
C PRO A 216 5.43 -3.98 14.88
N VAL A 217 5.63 -3.38 13.70
CA VAL A 217 5.58 -1.92 13.53
C VAL A 217 4.18 -1.41 13.90
N ASP A 218 3.14 -2.03 13.35
CA ASP A 218 1.75 -1.64 13.58
C ASP A 218 1.29 -2.07 14.98
N THR A 219 1.67 -3.28 15.40
CA THR A 219 1.40 -3.79 16.75
C THR A 219 1.93 -2.85 17.83
N PHE A 220 3.22 -2.48 17.80
CA PHE A 220 3.81 -1.67 18.86
C PHE A 220 3.32 -0.22 18.80
N THR A 221 3.14 0.34 17.61
CA THR A 221 2.63 1.71 17.46
C THR A 221 1.18 1.80 17.95
N GLY A 222 0.33 0.87 17.53
CA GLY A 222 -1.07 0.80 17.98
C GLY A 222 -1.17 0.51 19.48
N LEU A 223 -0.34 -0.37 20.02
CA LEU A 223 -0.31 -0.65 21.46
C LEU A 223 0.09 0.60 22.28
N ALA A 224 1.08 1.37 21.82
CA ALA A 224 1.46 2.62 22.48
C ALA A 224 0.29 3.62 22.55
N LEU A 225 -0.52 3.70 21.48
CA LEU A 225 -1.73 4.52 21.44
C LEU A 225 -2.83 3.99 22.38
N VAL A 226 -3.09 2.68 22.37
CA VAL A 226 -4.08 2.02 23.26
C VAL A 226 -3.72 2.20 24.74
N MET A 227 -2.43 2.11 25.07
CA MET A 227 -1.91 2.23 26.43
C MET A 227 -1.71 3.68 26.89
N SER A 228 -2.00 4.68 26.04
CA SER A 228 -1.87 6.08 26.43
C SER A 228 -2.89 6.44 27.52
N ASP A 229 -2.47 7.16 28.56
CA ASP A 229 -3.36 7.60 29.66
C ASP A 229 -3.89 9.03 29.49
N HIS A 230 -3.39 9.74 28.48
CA HIS A 230 -3.76 11.10 28.15
C HIS A 230 -3.83 11.27 26.63
N GLU A 231 -4.49 12.32 26.17
CA GLU A 231 -4.49 12.69 24.76
C GLU A 231 -3.09 13.18 24.35
N LEU A 232 -2.58 12.67 23.23
CA LEU A 232 -1.23 12.99 22.71
C LEU A 232 -1.20 14.25 21.84
N PHE A 233 -2.37 14.73 21.39
CA PHE A 233 -2.49 15.66 20.26
C PHE A 233 -3.32 16.91 20.58
N SER A 234 -2.68 17.93 21.14
CA SER A 234 -3.33 19.16 21.59
C SER A 234 -4.19 19.86 20.52
N THR A 235 -3.94 19.65 19.22
CA THR A 235 -4.80 20.19 18.16
C THR A 235 -6.23 19.65 18.27
N TYR A 236 -6.44 18.38 18.64
CA TYR A 236 -7.78 17.83 18.86
C TYR A 236 -8.49 18.49 20.06
N SER A 237 -7.78 18.66 21.17
CA SER A 237 -8.29 19.41 22.32
C SER A 237 -8.76 20.82 21.94
N SER A 238 -8.05 21.50 21.04
CA SER A 238 -8.42 22.84 20.57
C SER A 238 -9.67 22.90 19.68
N MET A 239 -10.11 21.76 19.11
CA MET A 239 -11.30 21.72 18.26
C MET A 239 -12.61 21.82 19.06
N HIS A 240 -12.59 21.60 20.38
CA HIS A 240 -13.78 21.62 21.25
C HIS A 240 -14.92 20.71 20.74
N ARG A 241 -14.59 19.51 20.24
CA ARG A 241 -15.56 18.51 19.74
C ARG A 241 -16.54 18.10 20.85
N THR A 242 -17.83 18.33 20.64
CA THR A 242 -18.90 18.09 21.63
C THR A 242 -19.68 16.78 21.45
N TRP A 243 -19.35 16.00 20.41
CA TRP A 243 -20.07 14.79 20.02
C TRP A 243 -19.09 13.66 19.74
N GLY A 244 -19.54 12.40 19.74
CA GLY A 244 -18.69 11.23 19.52
C GLY A 244 -17.94 10.77 20.79
N PRO A 245 -17.01 9.81 20.67
CA PRO A 245 -16.21 9.33 21.80
C PRO A 245 -15.30 10.44 22.37
N SER A 246 -14.90 10.33 23.64
CA SER A 246 -13.90 11.24 24.20
C SER A 246 -12.59 11.19 23.38
N LEU A 247 -11.78 12.25 23.41
CA LEU A 247 -10.52 12.30 22.64
C LEU A 247 -9.59 11.13 22.99
N LEU A 248 -9.49 10.80 24.28
CA LEU A 248 -8.70 9.65 24.75
C LEU A 248 -9.29 8.32 24.30
N THR A 249 -10.62 8.16 24.37
CA THR A 249 -11.28 6.93 23.89
C THR A 249 -11.06 6.73 22.39
N ASP A 250 -11.21 7.81 21.61
CA ASP A 250 -11.02 7.80 20.16
C ASP A 250 -9.57 7.49 19.77
N LEU A 251 -8.59 8.07 20.49
CA LEU A 251 -7.17 7.74 20.34
C LEU A 251 -6.91 6.25 20.55
N LYS A 252 -7.47 5.66 21.62
CA LYS A 252 -7.31 4.23 21.92
C LYS A 252 -8.00 3.36 20.88
N THR A 253 -9.19 3.73 20.43
CA THR A 253 -9.91 3.00 19.39
C THR A 253 -9.13 3.03 18.08
N GLY A 254 -8.60 4.19 17.68
CA GLY A 254 -7.71 4.27 16.53
C GLY A 254 -6.46 3.40 16.71
N GLY A 255 -5.79 3.46 17.85
CA GLY A 255 -4.65 2.57 18.15
C GLY A 255 -4.99 1.09 17.99
N ALA A 256 -6.18 0.67 18.41
CA ALA A 256 -6.67 -0.70 18.22
C ALA A 256 -6.98 -1.02 16.74
N VAL A 257 -7.53 -0.07 15.98
CA VAL A 257 -7.75 -0.21 14.53
C VAL A 257 -6.43 -0.37 13.80
N MET A 258 -5.44 0.46 14.12
CA MET A 258 -4.10 0.40 13.56
C MET A 258 -3.45 -0.95 13.83
N TRP A 259 -3.44 -1.40 15.08
CA TRP A 259 -2.88 -2.68 15.47
C TRP A 259 -3.63 -3.84 14.82
N ILE A 260 -4.89 -4.07 15.20
CA ILE A 260 -5.62 -5.27 14.80
C ILE A 260 -5.91 -5.25 13.29
N GLY A 261 -6.26 -4.09 12.74
CA GLY A 261 -6.53 -3.93 11.32
C GLY A 261 -5.28 -4.06 10.46
N GLY A 262 -4.16 -3.44 10.85
CA GLY A 262 -2.87 -3.55 10.16
C GLY A 262 -2.37 -5.00 10.13
N ASP A 263 -2.29 -5.63 11.30
CA ASP A 263 -1.86 -7.02 11.45
C ASP A 263 -2.75 -7.97 10.63
N PHE A 264 -4.07 -7.80 10.73
CA PHE A 264 -5.04 -8.63 9.99
C PHE A 264 -4.83 -8.52 8.47
N LEU A 265 -4.63 -7.31 7.94
CA LEU A 265 -4.40 -7.10 6.51
C LEU A 265 -3.05 -7.68 6.05
N MET A 266 -2.00 -7.58 6.86
CA MET A 266 -0.71 -8.22 6.56
C MET A 266 -0.82 -9.73 6.54
N LEU A 267 -1.43 -10.33 7.56
CA LEU A 267 -1.65 -11.77 7.63
C LEU A 267 -2.51 -12.26 6.47
N LEU A 268 -3.56 -11.51 6.12
CA LEU A 268 -4.40 -11.80 4.95
C LEU A 268 -3.58 -11.87 3.66
N ALA A 269 -2.59 -10.99 3.50
CA ALA A 269 -1.72 -10.97 2.33
C ALA A 269 -0.67 -12.09 2.32
N ILE A 270 -0.32 -12.68 3.47
CA ILE A 270 0.59 -13.82 3.55
C ILE A 270 -0.04 -15.07 2.93
N PHE A 271 -1.34 -15.30 3.11
CA PHE A 271 -2.02 -16.51 2.60
C PHE A 271 -1.82 -16.78 1.09
N PRO A 272 -2.08 -15.84 0.17
CA PRO A 272 -1.85 -16.09 -1.26
C PRO A 272 -0.38 -16.33 -1.57
N ILE A 273 0.55 -15.64 -0.89
CA ILE A 273 1.99 -15.82 -1.10
C ILE A 273 2.41 -17.24 -0.71
N ALA A 274 2.00 -17.69 0.48
CA ALA A 274 2.27 -19.04 0.96
C ALA A 274 1.66 -20.09 0.02
N PHE A 275 0.42 -19.88 -0.43
CA PHE A 275 -0.26 -20.78 -1.35
C PHE A 275 0.43 -20.90 -2.71
N PHE A 276 0.84 -19.78 -3.31
CA PHE A 276 1.58 -19.80 -4.58
C PHE A 276 2.98 -20.37 -4.43
N TRP A 277 3.62 -20.16 -3.27
CA TRP A 277 4.93 -20.73 -2.97
C TRP A 277 4.89 -22.26 -2.86
N MET A 278 3.94 -22.81 -2.08
CA MET A 278 3.79 -24.26 -1.96
C MET A 278 3.59 -24.93 -3.32
N ARG A 279 2.74 -24.35 -4.19
CA ARG A 279 2.52 -24.88 -5.54
C ARG A 279 3.74 -24.82 -6.45
N ASP A 280 4.55 -23.77 -6.33
CA ASP A 280 5.77 -23.60 -7.12
C ASP A 280 6.88 -24.55 -6.65
N GLU A 281 6.94 -24.88 -5.35
CA GLU A 281 7.86 -25.88 -4.82
C GLU A 281 7.46 -27.30 -5.25
N ASP A 282 6.18 -27.65 -5.17
CA ASP A 282 5.69 -28.96 -5.65
C ASP A 282 6.09 -29.19 -7.11
N SER A 283 5.85 -28.21 -7.99
CA SER A 283 6.22 -28.31 -9.41
C SER A 283 7.73 -28.43 -9.65
N LYS A 284 8.57 -27.80 -8.81
CA LYS A 284 10.03 -27.88 -8.94
C LYS A 284 10.57 -29.21 -8.46
N ILE A 285 9.94 -29.80 -7.44
CA ILE A 285 10.27 -31.14 -6.96
C ILE A 285 9.93 -32.15 -8.05
N ASP A 286 8.73 -32.07 -8.65
CA ASP A 286 8.31 -32.93 -9.75
C ASP A 286 9.28 -32.85 -10.95
N ASP A 287 9.68 -31.64 -11.36
CA ASP A 287 10.64 -31.43 -12.44
C ASP A 287 12.04 -31.97 -12.11
N LEU A 288 12.47 -31.86 -10.85
CA LEU A 288 13.77 -32.37 -10.39
C LEU A 288 13.77 -33.90 -10.38
N ASP A 289 12.72 -34.52 -9.87
CA ASP A 289 12.55 -35.97 -9.84
C ASP A 289 12.50 -36.53 -11.26
N ALA A 290 11.75 -35.89 -12.17
CA ALA A 290 11.72 -36.28 -13.58
C ALA A 290 13.10 -36.20 -14.25
N ARG A 291 13.93 -35.21 -13.90
CA ARG A 291 15.30 -35.08 -14.40
C ARG A 291 16.24 -36.14 -13.83
N LEU A 292 16.16 -36.40 -12.52
CA LEU A 292 16.96 -37.43 -11.86
C LEU A 292 16.63 -38.83 -12.40
N ASP A 293 15.37 -39.10 -12.67
CA ASP A 293 14.94 -40.37 -13.27
C ASP A 293 15.42 -40.52 -14.72
N ALA A 294 15.37 -39.44 -15.51
CA ALA A 294 15.96 -39.43 -16.86
C ALA A 294 17.48 -39.67 -16.84
N GLU A 295 18.20 -39.06 -15.90
CA GLU A 295 19.66 -39.27 -15.72
C GLU A 295 19.98 -40.70 -15.26
N ARG A 296 19.20 -41.27 -14.34
CA ARG A 296 19.35 -42.67 -13.90
C ARG A 296 19.11 -43.67 -15.02
N LEU A 297 18.08 -43.46 -15.83
CA LEU A 297 17.78 -44.26 -17.02
C LEU A 297 18.94 -44.19 -18.04
N ALA A 298 19.47 -42.99 -18.28
CA ALA A 298 20.62 -42.80 -19.17
C ALA A 298 21.91 -43.47 -18.64
N ALA A 299 22.09 -43.54 -17.32
CA ALA A 299 23.22 -44.19 -16.66
C ALA A 299 23.08 -45.73 -16.52
N GLY A 300 21.92 -46.31 -16.87
CA GLY A 300 21.66 -47.74 -16.73
C GLY A 300 21.58 -48.24 -15.29
N LEU A 301 21.31 -47.35 -14.33
CA LEU A 301 21.20 -47.70 -12.92
C LEU A 301 19.83 -48.33 -12.63
N PRO A 302 19.76 -49.48 -11.95
CA PRO A 302 18.47 -50.10 -11.60
C PRO A 302 17.74 -49.29 -10.53
N PHE A 303 16.41 -49.15 -10.66
CA PHE A 303 15.56 -48.63 -9.60
C PHE A 303 15.68 -49.51 -8.35
N THR A 304 15.83 -48.91 -7.17
CA THR A 304 15.87 -49.70 -5.94
C THR A 304 14.45 -50.17 -5.61
N ARG A 305 14.30 -51.42 -5.14
CA ARG A 305 13.01 -52.10 -4.94
C ARG A 305 12.05 -51.35 -3.96
N HIS A 306 12.53 -50.32 -3.26
CA HIS A 306 11.73 -49.50 -2.36
C HIS A 306 11.00 -48.33 -3.04
N GLU A 307 11.33 -47.99 -4.30
CA GLU A 307 10.80 -46.82 -5.02
C GLU A 307 9.62 -47.15 -5.97
N MET A 308 9.22 -48.42 -6.08
CA MET A 308 8.13 -48.84 -6.98
C MET A 308 6.70 -48.60 -6.46
N HIS A 309 6.51 -48.08 -5.24
CA HIS A 309 5.19 -47.75 -4.70
C HIS A 309 5.21 -46.47 -3.85
N PRO A 310 5.02 -45.27 -4.44
CA PRO A 310 4.71 -44.06 -3.69
C PRO A 310 3.20 -43.75 -3.63
N HIS A 311 2.37 -44.39 -4.47
CA HIS A 311 0.94 -44.08 -4.57
C HIS A 311 0.10 -45.34 -4.78
N ASP A 312 -0.31 -45.95 -3.66
CA ASP A 312 -1.62 -46.63 -3.53
C ASP A 312 -2.39 -45.93 -2.40
#